data_AF-A0A7X8S5Y5-F1
#
_entry.id   AF-A0A7X8S5Y5-F1
#
_cell.length_a   1.000
_cell.length_b   1.000
_cell.length_c   1.000
_cell.angle_alpha   90.00
_cell.angle_beta   90.00
_cell.angle_gamma   90.00
#
_symmetry.space_group_name_H-M   'P 1'
#
loop_
_entity.id
_entity.type
_entity.pdbx_description
1 polymer ?
#
loop_
_entity_poly.entity_id
_entity_poly.type
_entity_poly.pdbx_seq_one_letter_code
_entity_poly.pdbx_strand_id
1 'polypeptide(L)'
;MPGTNAKLLQVPDMLIDMIGSHFLETARYLREIQDDAPENFAYVVEQLKLGKRKAYALAKIDRSFHDRGVDRERLRAIGWTKLWLVSPFVGDDNVEAMLQLAEATTATELKLILQGQEVDPEGKVIVLYLRRDDLAIFNKVMAVYGAIKHPRGWLDKEEAIIRAMRDLPKIVE
;
A
#
# COMPACT_ATOMS: atom_id res chain seq x y z
N MET A 1 -13.72 -35.55 -15.17
CA MET A 1 -13.83 -34.11 -15.52
C MET A 1 -14.60 -33.44 -14.39
N PRO A 2 -13.97 -32.63 -13.52
CA PRO A 2 -14.71 -31.79 -12.59
C PRO A 2 -15.15 -30.52 -13.33
N GLY A 3 -16.43 -30.19 -13.21
CA GLY A 3 -17.04 -29.07 -13.92
C GLY A 3 -16.39 -27.75 -13.51
N THR A 4 -15.70 -27.14 -14.47
CA THR A 4 -15.28 -25.73 -14.41
C THR A 4 -16.55 -24.91 -14.20
N ASN A 5 -16.70 -24.32 -13.02
CA ASN A 5 -17.89 -23.56 -12.67
C ASN A 5 -17.92 -22.31 -13.54
N ALA A 6 -18.61 -22.36 -14.68
CA ALA A 6 -18.62 -21.31 -15.70
C ALA A 6 -19.03 -19.93 -15.14
N LYS A 7 -19.73 -19.90 -13.99
CA LYS A 7 -20.04 -18.68 -13.23
C LYS A 7 -18.80 -17.95 -12.68
N LEU A 8 -17.72 -18.67 -12.37
CA LEU A 8 -16.48 -18.08 -11.86
C LEU A 8 -15.61 -17.47 -12.98
N LEU A 9 -15.85 -17.82 -14.25
CA LEU A 9 -15.09 -17.29 -15.40
C LEU A 9 -15.66 -15.99 -15.97
N GLN A 10 -16.92 -15.67 -15.67
CA GLN A 10 -17.49 -14.37 -16.02
C GLN A 10 -17.14 -13.37 -14.92
N VAL A 11 -16.21 -12.47 -15.23
CA VAL A 11 -15.90 -11.34 -14.35
C VAL A 11 -17.16 -10.46 -14.27
N PRO A 12 -17.74 -10.23 -13.08
CA PRO A 12 -18.90 -9.37 -12.96
C PRO A 12 -18.56 -7.93 -13.38
N ASP A 13 -19.36 -7.34 -14.27
CA ASP A 13 -19.15 -5.98 -14.79
C ASP A 13 -18.99 -4.92 -13.68
N MET A 14 -19.69 -5.11 -12.55
CA MET A 14 -19.59 -4.24 -11.36
C MET A 14 -18.18 -4.16 -10.75
N LEU A 15 -17.33 -5.17 -10.97
CA LEU A 15 -15.94 -5.16 -10.46
C LEU A 15 -14.97 -4.42 -11.41
N ILE A 16 -15.34 -4.28 -12.68
CA ILE A 16 -14.50 -3.68 -13.71
C ILE A 16 -14.48 -2.14 -13.57
N ASP A 17 -15.57 -1.54 -13.11
CA ASP A 17 -15.72 -0.08 -13.12
C ASP A 17 -15.16 0.64 -11.88
N MET A 18 -15.10 0.03 -10.69
CA MET A 18 -14.63 0.74 -9.48
C MET A 18 -13.97 -0.17 -8.43
N ILE A 19 -12.72 -0.59 -8.69
CA ILE A 19 -11.87 -1.26 -7.68
C ILE A 19 -11.59 -0.34 -6.46
N GLY A 20 -11.87 0.97 -6.55
CA GLY A 20 -11.77 1.88 -5.41
C GLY A 20 -12.79 1.59 -4.32
N SER A 21 -14.08 1.64 -4.65
CA SER A 21 -15.18 1.47 -3.68
C SER A 21 -15.58 0.01 -3.45
N HIS A 22 -15.33 -0.87 -4.43
CA HIS A 22 -15.74 -2.28 -4.40
C HIS A 22 -14.56 -3.25 -4.19
N PHE A 23 -13.47 -2.79 -3.58
CA PHE A 23 -12.27 -3.63 -3.45
C PHE A 23 -12.51 -4.89 -2.60
N LEU A 24 -13.47 -4.88 -1.68
CA LEU A 24 -13.80 -6.05 -0.85
C LEU A 24 -14.51 -7.13 -1.67
N GLU A 25 -15.37 -6.75 -2.59
CA GLU A 25 -16.03 -7.66 -3.52
C GLU A 25 -15.00 -8.24 -4.50
N THR A 26 -14.09 -7.41 -5.02
CA THR A 26 -12.96 -7.88 -5.84
C THR A 26 -12.04 -8.81 -5.04
N ALA A 27 -11.76 -8.49 -3.78
CA ALA A 27 -10.92 -9.29 -2.89
C ALA A 27 -11.51 -10.69 -2.65
N ARG A 28 -12.80 -10.75 -2.32
CA ARG A 28 -13.54 -12.00 -2.16
C ARG A 28 -13.50 -12.85 -3.44
N TYR A 29 -13.84 -12.25 -4.57
CA TYR A 29 -13.86 -12.94 -5.86
C TYR A 29 -12.47 -13.50 -6.20
N LEU A 30 -11.41 -12.70 -6.03
CA LEU A 30 -10.04 -13.16 -6.26
C LEU A 30 -9.63 -14.29 -5.32
N ARG A 31 -10.05 -14.26 -4.04
CA ARG A 31 -9.81 -15.37 -3.09
C ARG A 31 -10.53 -16.64 -3.56
N GLU A 32 -11.81 -16.54 -3.92
CA GLU A 32 -12.60 -17.67 -4.42
C GLU A 32 -11.95 -18.30 -5.66
N ILE A 33 -11.44 -17.50 -6.60
CA ILE A 33 -10.69 -18.03 -7.76
C ILE A 33 -9.39 -18.73 -7.33
N GLN A 34 -8.67 -18.24 -6.33
CA GLN A 34 -7.47 -18.93 -5.83
C GLN A 34 -7.79 -20.28 -5.20
N ASP A 35 -8.92 -20.39 -4.50
CA ASP A 35 -9.31 -21.59 -3.78
C ASP A 35 -9.95 -22.63 -4.72
N ASP A 36 -10.80 -22.18 -5.66
CA ASP A 36 -11.62 -23.08 -6.49
C ASP A 36 -11.07 -23.34 -7.90
N ALA A 37 -10.32 -22.39 -8.48
CA ALA A 37 -9.86 -22.46 -9.87
C ALA A 37 -8.51 -21.72 -10.09
N PRO A 38 -7.44 -22.09 -9.37
CA PRO A 38 -6.17 -21.35 -9.34
C PRO A 38 -5.51 -21.20 -10.72
N GLU A 39 -5.73 -22.15 -11.64
CA GLU A 39 -5.25 -22.08 -13.03
C GLU A 39 -5.83 -20.90 -13.80
N ASN A 40 -7.02 -20.44 -13.43
CA ASN A 40 -7.70 -19.31 -14.07
C ASN A 40 -7.34 -17.96 -13.45
N PHE A 41 -6.61 -17.95 -12.32
CA PHE A 41 -6.31 -16.72 -11.59
C PHE A 41 -5.58 -15.68 -12.46
N ALA A 42 -4.58 -16.09 -13.23
CA ALA A 42 -3.84 -15.18 -14.09
C ALA A 42 -4.73 -14.52 -15.16
N TYR A 43 -5.63 -15.30 -15.76
CA TYR A 43 -6.58 -14.81 -16.75
C TYR A 43 -7.58 -13.82 -16.14
N VAL A 44 -8.17 -14.16 -14.98
CA VAL A 44 -9.12 -13.29 -14.28
C VAL A 44 -8.48 -11.96 -13.87
N VAL A 45 -7.23 -12.00 -13.39
CA VAL A 45 -6.47 -10.79 -13.04
C VAL A 45 -6.25 -9.87 -14.24
N GLU A 46 -6.00 -10.44 -15.42
CA GLU A 46 -5.87 -9.69 -16.67
C GLU A 46 -7.20 -9.06 -17.08
N GLN A 47 -8.31 -9.81 -17.01
CA GLN A 47 -9.65 -9.29 -17.31
C GLN A 47 -10.07 -8.14 -16.38
N LEU A 48 -9.70 -8.23 -15.10
CA LEU A 48 -9.89 -7.16 -14.11
C LEU A 48 -8.92 -5.97 -14.29
N LYS A 49 -8.01 -6.02 -15.27
CA LYS A 49 -6.97 -5.02 -15.51
C LYS A 49 -6.14 -4.71 -14.26
N LEU A 50 -5.89 -5.73 -13.45
CA LEU A 50 -5.15 -5.63 -12.20
C LEU A 50 -3.69 -6.06 -12.39
N GLY A 51 -2.78 -5.34 -11.75
CA GLY A 51 -1.42 -5.84 -11.58
C GLY A 51 -1.40 -7.04 -10.64
N LYS A 52 -0.64 -8.09 -10.97
CA LYS A 52 -0.53 -9.34 -10.17
C LYS A 52 -0.36 -9.08 -8.67
N ARG A 53 0.56 -8.19 -8.30
CA ARG A 53 0.81 -7.82 -6.88
C ARG A 53 -0.45 -7.34 -6.17
N LYS A 54 -1.26 -6.50 -6.82
CA LYS A 54 -2.50 -5.98 -6.25
C LYS A 54 -3.56 -7.07 -6.12
N ALA A 55 -3.66 -7.96 -7.10
CA ALA A 55 -4.61 -9.07 -7.04
C ALA A 55 -4.33 -10.02 -5.86
N TYR A 56 -3.06 -10.44 -5.67
CA TYR A 56 -2.67 -11.25 -4.52
C TYR A 56 -2.89 -10.52 -3.19
N ALA A 57 -2.62 -9.21 -3.14
CA ALA A 57 -2.88 -8.39 -1.96
C ALA A 57 -4.38 -8.38 -1.59
N LEU A 58 -5.26 -8.19 -2.57
CA LEU A 58 -6.71 -8.18 -2.36
C LEU A 58 -7.21 -9.55 -1.88
N ALA A 59 -6.82 -10.65 -2.53
CA ALA A 59 -7.19 -11.99 -2.08
C ALA A 59 -6.73 -12.27 -0.63
N LYS A 60 -5.53 -11.79 -0.26
CA LYS A 60 -5.02 -11.90 1.11
C LYS A 60 -5.86 -11.09 2.10
N ILE A 61 -6.30 -9.88 1.74
CA ILE A 61 -7.18 -9.07 2.59
C ILE A 61 -8.45 -9.85 2.92
N ASP A 62 -9.15 -10.39 1.93
CA ASP A 62 -10.39 -11.13 2.19
C ASP A 62 -10.13 -12.33 3.11
N ARG A 63 -9.08 -13.12 2.83
CA ARG A 63 -8.68 -14.26 3.67
C ARG A 63 -8.39 -13.85 5.12
N SER A 64 -7.84 -12.67 5.35
CA SER A 64 -7.53 -12.17 6.70
C SER A 64 -8.76 -11.70 7.48
N PHE A 65 -9.85 -11.29 6.84
CA PHE A 65 -10.97 -10.63 7.55
C PHE A 65 -12.34 -11.31 7.38
N HIS A 66 -12.53 -12.15 6.36
CA HIS A 66 -13.83 -12.72 5.98
C HIS A 66 -14.56 -13.42 7.15
N ASP A 67 -13.86 -14.27 7.90
CA ASP A 67 -14.46 -15.11 8.96
C ASP A 67 -14.37 -14.49 10.36
N ARG A 68 -13.93 -13.22 10.47
CA ARG A 68 -13.66 -12.57 11.76
C ARG A 68 -14.76 -11.63 12.25
N GLY A 69 -15.92 -11.64 11.60
CA GLY A 69 -17.08 -10.84 12.02
C GLY A 69 -16.87 -9.32 11.96
N VAL A 70 -15.90 -8.86 11.16
CA VAL A 70 -15.57 -7.44 11.05
C VAL A 70 -16.59 -6.74 10.14
N ASP A 71 -17.03 -5.54 10.54
CA ASP A 71 -17.90 -4.70 9.73
C ASP A 71 -17.23 -4.34 8.38
N ARG A 72 -17.94 -4.60 7.28
CA ARG A 72 -17.47 -4.30 5.93
C ARG A 72 -17.32 -2.80 5.69
N GLU A 73 -18.17 -1.96 6.26
CA GLU A 73 -18.05 -0.51 6.07
C GLU A 73 -16.79 0.03 6.74
N ARG A 74 -16.45 -0.49 7.93
CA ARG A 74 -15.17 -0.21 8.60
C ARG A 74 -13.98 -0.58 7.73
N LEU A 75 -13.98 -1.78 7.14
CA LEU A 75 -12.92 -2.22 6.22
C LEU A 75 -12.82 -1.28 5.00
N ARG A 76 -13.95 -0.84 4.43
CA ARG A 76 -13.95 0.12 3.32
C ARG A 76 -13.35 1.46 3.72
N ALA A 77 -13.70 1.98 4.90
CA ALA A 77 -13.18 3.24 5.42
C ALA A 77 -11.66 3.20 5.67
N ILE A 78 -11.13 2.08 6.16
CA ILE A 78 -9.68 1.88 6.34
C ILE A 78 -8.95 1.84 4.98
N GLY A 79 -9.57 1.20 4.00
CA GLY A 79 -9.07 1.11 2.63
C GLY A 79 -8.00 0.02 2.44
N TRP A 80 -7.94 -0.50 1.21
CA TRP A 80 -7.14 -1.68 0.87
C TRP A 80 -5.64 -1.55 1.19
N THR A 81 -5.04 -0.36 1.10
CA THR A 81 -3.62 -0.18 1.34
C THR A 81 -3.25 -0.46 2.79
N LYS A 82 -4.00 0.09 3.75
CA LYS A 82 -3.76 -0.15 5.18
C LYS A 82 -4.13 -1.57 5.58
N LEU A 83 -5.25 -2.08 5.06
CA LEU A 83 -5.65 -3.48 5.27
C LEU A 83 -4.57 -4.47 4.79
N TRP A 84 -3.99 -4.26 3.61
CA TRP A 84 -2.91 -5.10 3.10
C TRP A 84 -1.67 -5.11 4.01
N LEU A 85 -1.35 -3.97 4.63
CA LEU A 85 -0.22 -3.86 5.56
C LEU A 85 -0.44 -4.68 6.83
N VAL A 86 -1.66 -4.66 7.40
CA VAL A 86 -1.98 -5.40 8.63
C VAL A 86 -2.33 -6.86 8.40
N SER A 87 -2.84 -7.23 7.22
CA SER A 87 -3.23 -8.62 6.89
C SER A 87 -2.22 -9.71 7.28
N PRO A 88 -0.88 -9.54 7.16
CA PRO A 88 0.10 -10.52 7.61
C PRO A 88 0.17 -10.73 9.14
N PHE A 89 -0.33 -9.77 9.92
CA PHE A 89 -0.22 -9.74 11.39
C PHE A 89 -1.55 -10.04 12.09
N VAL A 90 -2.66 -10.09 11.35
CA VAL A 90 -4.00 -10.36 11.87
C VAL A 90 -4.15 -11.83 12.25
N GLY A 91 -4.47 -12.05 13.52
CA GLY A 91 -4.92 -13.29 14.15
C GLY A 91 -6.30 -13.10 14.78
N ASP A 92 -6.85 -14.19 15.34
CA ASP A 92 -8.21 -14.18 15.90
C ASP A 92 -8.30 -13.39 17.22
N ASP A 93 -7.19 -13.28 17.94
CA ASP A 93 -7.06 -12.58 19.22
C ASP A 93 -6.70 -11.10 19.09
N ASN A 94 -6.20 -10.66 17.93
CA ASN A 94 -5.65 -9.32 17.75
C ASN A 94 -6.31 -8.49 16.63
N VAL A 95 -7.30 -9.05 15.92
CA VAL A 95 -7.94 -8.40 14.76
C VAL A 95 -8.43 -6.99 15.09
N GLU A 96 -9.05 -6.80 16.25
CA GLU A 96 -9.58 -5.51 16.67
C GLU A 96 -8.45 -4.49 16.90
N ALA A 97 -7.38 -4.89 17.59
CA ALA A 97 -6.22 -4.03 17.82
C ALA A 97 -5.53 -3.63 16.50
N MET A 98 -5.44 -4.56 15.54
CA MET A 98 -4.86 -4.28 14.22
C MET A 98 -5.71 -3.28 13.42
N LEU A 99 -7.03 -3.39 13.48
CA LEU A 99 -7.93 -2.45 12.81
C LEU A 99 -7.88 -1.07 13.45
N GLN A 100 -7.88 -0.98 14.78
CA GLN A 100 -7.73 0.30 15.50
C GLN A 100 -6.41 0.99 15.15
N LEU A 101 -5.31 0.22 15.09
CA LEU A 101 -4.02 0.74 14.67
C LEU A 101 -4.08 1.28 13.23
N ALA A 102 -4.70 0.54 12.32
CA ALA A 102 -4.86 0.97 10.94
C ALA A 102 -5.76 2.21 10.81
N GLU A 103 -6.75 2.41 11.68
CA GLU A 103 -7.60 3.60 11.71
C GLU A 103 -6.85 4.84 12.20
N ALA A 104 -6.04 4.67 13.25
CA ALA A 104 -5.32 5.76 13.91
C ALA A 104 -4.10 6.28 13.13
N THR A 105 -3.67 5.60 12.08
CA THR A 105 -2.39 5.87 11.41
C THR A 105 -2.55 6.07 9.90
N THR A 106 -1.61 6.81 9.31
CA THR A 106 -1.40 6.83 7.86
C THR A 106 -0.76 5.52 7.39
N ALA A 107 -0.89 5.18 6.11
CA ALA A 107 -0.26 3.96 5.57
C ALA A 107 1.28 3.95 5.73
N THR A 108 1.90 5.13 5.73
CA THR A 108 3.35 5.28 5.96
C THR A 108 3.69 4.98 7.41
N GLU A 109 3.02 5.62 8.37
CA GLU A 109 3.22 5.39 9.80
C GLU A 109 2.95 3.92 10.17
N LEU A 110 1.85 3.37 9.68
CA LEU A 110 1.49 1.97 9.89
C LEU A 110 2.61 1.02 9.45
N LYS A 111 3.22 1.29 8.30
CA LYS A 111 4.36 0.49 7.81
C LYS A 111 5.57 0.59 8.74
N LEU A 112 5.88 1.77 9.25
CA LEU A 112 7.00 2.00 10.18
C LEU A 112 6.75 1.26 11.51
N ILE A 113 5.56 1.42 12.08
CA ILE A 113 5.15 0.77 13.34
C ILE A 113 5.24 -0.74 13.23
N LEU A 114 4.71 -1.33 12.14
CA LEU A 114 4.78 -2.78 11.89
C LEU A 114 6.22 -3.28 11.65
N GLN A 115 7.17 -2.39 11.36
CA GLN A 115 8.61 -2.69 11.25
C GLN A 115 9.36 -2.45 12.57
N GLY A 116 8.66 -2.10 13.65
CA GLY A 116 9.27 -1.77 14.94
C GLY A 116 10.04 -0.44 14.94
N GLN A 117 9.74 0.44 13.98
CA GLN A 117 10.37 1.76 13.89
C GLN A 117 9.55 2.80 14.65
N GLU A 118 10.25 3.78 15.22
CA GLU A 118 9.62 4.92 15.87
C GLU A 118 8.98 5.83 14.82
N VAL A 119 7.80 6.34 15.15
CA VAL A 119 7.11 7.36 14.37
C VAL A 119 7.20 8.65 15.16
N ASP A 120 7.80 9.68 14.54
CA ASP A 120 7.73 11.04 15.05
C ASP A 120 6.33 11.61 14.73
N PRO A 121 5.46 11.83 15.74
CA PRO A 121 4.12 12.35 15.52
C PRO A 121 4.11 13.79 14.96
N GLU A 122 5.21 14.53 15.08
CA GLU A 122 5.36 15.87 14.53
C GLU A 122 6.04 15.85 13.14
N GLY A 123 6.58 14.70 12.74
CA GLY A 123 7.21 14.48 11.44
C GLY A 123 6.21 14.65 10.29
N LYS A 124 6.63 15.34 9.23
CA LYS A 124 5.81 15.53 8.01
C LYS A 124 6.54 15.06 6.78
N VAL A 125 5.87 14.24 5.98
CA VAL A 125 6.34 13.88 4.64
C VAL A 125 6.03 15.01 3.68
N ILE A 126 7.05 15.49 2.98
CA ILE A 126 6.93 16.55 1.97
C ILE A 126 7.19 15.94 0.59
N VAL A 127 6.27 16.17 -0.34
CA VAL A 127 6.44 15.82 -1.76
C VAL A 127 6.89 17.06 -2.52
N LEU A 128 8.02 16.96 -3.22
CA LEU A 128 8.58 18.06 -4.01
C LEU A 128 8.46 17.75 -5.50
N TYR A 129 7.93 18.71 -6.27
CA TYR A 129 7.99 18.68 -7.74
C TYR A 129 9.12 19.61 -8.19
N LEU A 130 10.17 19.04 -8.78
CA LEU A 130 11.34 19.78 -9.23
C LEU A 130 11.29 19.98 -10.75
N ARG A 131 11.48 21.21 -11.21
CA ARG A 131 11.70 21.47 -12.64
C ARG A 131 13.08 20.95 -13.03
N ARG A 132 13.34 20.87 -14.34
CA ARG A 132 14.60 20.33 -14.86
C ARG A 132 15.83 21.05 -14.30
N ASP A 133 15.77 22.36 -14.17
CA ASP A 133 16.88 23.17 -13.65
C ASP A 133 17.04 22.99 -12.13
N ASP A 134 15.93 22.92 -11.39
CA ASP A 134 15.91 22.63 -9.95
C ASP A 134 16.46 21.23 -9.65
N LEU A 135 16.18 20.25 -10.52
CA LEU A 135 16.69 18.89 -10.39
C LEU A 135 18.22 18.84 -10.52
N ALA A 136 18.81 19.67 -11.39
CA ALA A 136 20.27 19.76 -11.50
C ALA A 136 20.89 20.34 -10.23
N ILE A 137 20.26 21.34 -9.62
CA ILE A 137 20.67 21.91 -8.33
C ILE A 137 20.51 20.85 -7.23
N PHE A 138 19.36 20.20 -7.16
CA PHE A 138 19.07 19.13 -6.20
C PHE A 138 20.14 18.04 -6.22
N ASN A 139 20.50 17.55 -7.42
CA ASN A 139 21.54 16.51 -7.56
C ASN A 139 22.91 16.98 -7.07
N LYS A 140 23.26 18.26 -7.25
CA LYS A 140 24.51 18.82 -6.72
C LYS A 140 24.46 18.87 -5.19
N VAL A 141 23.35 19.32 -4.62
CA VAL A 141 23.14 19.36 -3.16
C VAL A 141 23.24 17.95 -2.58
N MET A 142 22.58 16.95 -3.17
CA MET A 142 22.65 15.56 -2.73
C MET A 142 24.09 15.06 -2.65
N ALA A 143 24.89 15.29 -3.71
CA ALA A 143 26.29 14.89 -3.74
C ALA A 143 27.14 15.60 -2.67
N VAL A 144 26.95 16.91 -2.48
CA VAL A 144 27.72 17.72 -1.51
C VAL A 144 27.42 17.31 -0.07
N TYR A 145 26.15 17.03 0.24
CA TYR A 145 25.71 16.75 1.61
C TYR A 145 25.70 15.26 1.99
N GLY A 146 26.32 14.43 1.16
CA GLY A 146 26.65 13.04 1.49
C GLY A 146 25.59 12.01 1.14
N ALA A 147 24.61 12.34 0.30
CA ALA A 147 23.73 11.33 -0.27
C ALA A 147 24.52 10.42 -1.22
N ILE A 148 24.17 9.13 -1.24
CA ILE A 148 24.88 8.14 -2.05
C ILE A 148 24.15 7.91 -3.37
N LYS A 149 24.87 8.01 -4.49
CA LYS A 149 24.29 7.81 -5.82
C LYS A 149 23.91 6.35 -6.03
N HIS A 150 22.70 6.10 -6.51
CA HIS A 150 22.14 4.77 -6.75
C HIS A 150 21.44 4.72 -8.13
N PRO A 151 21.34 3.57 -8.83
CA PRO A 151 20.69 3.49 -10.15
C PRO A 151 19.24 4.00 -10.18
N ARG A 152 18.55 4.01 -9.04
CA ARG A 152 17.17 4.52 -8.88
C ARG A 152 17.07 5.89 -8.20
N GLY A 153 18.18 6.66 -8.17
CA GLY A 153 18.23 8.00 -7.59
C GLY A 153 19.35 8.16 -6.56
N TRP A 154 19.00 8.50 -5.33
CA TRP A 154 19.93 8.74 -4.24
C TRP A 154 19.46 7.99 -2.98
N LEU A 155 20.39 7.48 -2.18
CA LEU A 155 20.16 7.01 -0.82
C LEU A 155 20.49 8.14 0.17
N ASP A 156 19.91 8.10 1.37
CA ASP A 156 20.12 9.08 2.44
C ASP A 156 19.77 10.52 2.03
N LYS A 157 18.73 10.66 1.20
CA LYS A 157 18.26 11.93 0.64
C LYS A 157 17.76 12.87 1.73
N GLU A 158 16.99 12.34 2.68
CA GLU A 158 16.36 13.15 3.71
C GLU A 158 17.44 13.75 4.62
N GLU A 159 18.42 12.95 5.04
CA GLU A 159 19.57 13.40 5.81
C GLU A 159 20.37 14.47 5.07
N ALA A 160 20.63 14.27 3.77
CA ALA A 160 21.35 15.24 2.95
C ALA A 160 20.58 16.57 2.81
N ILE A 161 19.27 16.52 2.61
CA ILE A 161 18.42 17.73 2.55
C ILE A 161 18.45 18.46 3.90
N ILE A 162 18.27 17.76 5.01
CA ILE A 162 18.26 18.37 6.34
C ILE A 162 19.61 19.01 6.68
N ARG A 163 20.73 18.37 6.33
CA ARG A 163 22.06 18.98 6.46
C ARG A 163 22.17 20.25 5.62
N ALA A 164 21.75 20.20 4.36
CA ALA A 164 21.76 21.37 3.48
C ALA A 164 20.92 22.53 4.03
N MET A 165 19.75 22.24 4.62
CA MET A 165 18.89 23.24 5.24
C MET A 165 19.49 23.83 6.51
N ARG A 166 20.20 23.04 7.31
CA ARG A 166 20.87 23.51 8.54
C ARG A 166 22.05 24.43 8.25
N ASP A 167 22.68 24.28 7.09
CA ASP A 167 23.77 25.14 6.62
C ASP A 167 23.26 26.46 6.00
N LEU A 168 21.95 26.61 5.79
CA LEU A 168 21.38 27.89 5.36
C LEU A 168 21.62 28.95 6.44
N PRO A 169 22.02 30.18 6.05
CA PRO A 169 22.18 31.26 7.01
C PRO A 169 20.87 31.48 7.76
N LYS A 170 20.95 31.68 9.09
CA LYS A 170 19.78 32.02 9.90
C LYS A 170 19.15 33.28 9.34
N ILE A 171 17.94 33.16 8.83
CA ILE A 171 17.12 34.32 8.48
C ILE A 171 16.65 34.89 9.81
N VAL A 172 17.19 36.05 10.18
CA VAL A 172 16.66 36.84 11.30
C VAL A 172 15.37 37.48 10.76
N GLU A 173 14.23 37.09 11.33
CA GLU A 173 12.95 37.78 11.11
C GLU A 173 12.95 39.17 11.76
#